data_AF-R6ZRD5-F1
#
_entry.id   AF-R6ZRD5-F1
#
_cell.length_a   1.000
_cell.length_b   1.000
_cell.length_c   1.000
_cell.angle_alpha   90.00
_cell.angle_beta   90.00
_cell.angle_gamma   90.00
#
_symmetry.space_group_name_H-M   'P 1'
#
loop_
_entity.id
_entity.type
_entity.pdbx_description
1 polymer ?
#
loop_
_entity_poly.entity_id
_entity_poly.type
_entity_poly.pdbx_seq_one_letter_code
_entity_poly.pdbx_strand_id
1 'polypeptide(L)'
;MSYFSRLSKAFEGAPILPLTGTSRYAIISDCHRGDGSSGDNFLKNQNLYFTALSYYFNHGFSYIELGDGDELWENRRMEQIIEIHSNVFWLMARFYEQGRLYLLYGNHDMEKHSCHYGSKKCASFFCTDSQCIRPLFPDLVFHEGIILQNPSTGNSLHLTHGHQADLLNSSLWLLSRFLVRYLWRPVEHFGVLDPTSAAKNYSRKDHTEKRLSHYAKANHLCLITGHTHRPRLDPASPFYINSGSCVHPRCITCLEIEDGRLSLIKWSVNVKEDRTLFVERSILSSCDLFTLFPL
;
A
#
# COMPACT_ATOMS: atom_id res chain seq x y z
N MET A 1 -21.10 5.19 12.70
CA MET A 1 -20.92 5.26 11.23
C MET A 1 -20.79 3.83 10.70
N SER A 2 -21.55 3.45 9.67
CA SER A 2 -21.46 2.11 9.07
C SER A 2 -20.18 1.97 8.22
N TYR A 3 -19.79 0.74 7.88
CA TYR A 3 -18.66 0.53 6.96
C TYR A 3 -18.93 1.10 5.56
N PHE A 4 -20.19 1.06 5.10
CA PHE A 4 -20.61 1.72 3.86
C PHE A 4 -20.28 3.21 3.88
N SER A 5 -20.72 3.92 4.92
CA SER A 5 -20.49 5.36 5.02
C SER A 5 -19.00 5.72 5.11
N ARG A 6 -18.18 4.90 5.78
CA ARG A 6 -16.72 5.12 5.82
C ARG A 6 -16.05 4.88 4.46
N LEU A 7 -16.45 3.83 3.75
CA LEU A 7 -15.94 3.54 2.42
C LEU A 7 -16.35 4.63 1.41
N SER A 8 -17.60 5.10 1.46
CA SER A 8 -18.04 6.21 0.60
C SER A 8 -17.28 7.49 0.90
N LYS A 9 -17.07 7.80 2.19
CA LYS A 9 -16.31 8.98 2.61
C LYS A 9 -14.87 8.98 2.10
N ALA A 10 -14.22 7.82 2.02
CA ALA A 10 -12.86 7.71 1.48
C ALA A 10 -12.73 8.22 0.03
N PHE A 11 -13.84 8.27 -0.71
CA PHE A 11 -13.88 8.75 -2.10
C PHE A 11 -14.48 10.16 -2.24
N GLU A 12 -14.98 10.77 -1.15
CA GLU A 12 -15.48 12.14 -1.18
C GLU A 12 -14.31 13.12 -1.36
N GLY A 13 -14.27 13.81 -2.50
CA GLY A 13 -13.17 14.73 -2.83
C GLY A 13 -11.83 14.04 -3.11
N ALA A 14 -11.83 12.72 -3.33
CA ALA A 14 -10.63 11.99 -3.72
C ALA A 14 -10.07 12.52 -5.05
N PRO A 15 -8.73 12.61 -5.20
CA PRO A 15 -8.13 12.98 -6.48
C PRO A 15 -8.50 11.95 -7.56
N ILE A 16 -8.81 12.47 -8.74
CA ILE A 16 -9.11 11.67 -9.93
C ILE A 16 -7.90 11.70 -10.85
N LEU A 17 -7.33 10.54 -11.13
CA LEU A 17 -6.17 10.38 -12.01
C LEU A 17 -6.60 9.70 -13.32
N PRO A 18 -5.96 10.02 -14.46
CA PRO A 18 -6.38 9.51 -15.76
C PRO A 18 -6.09 8.01 -15.92
N LEU A 19 -7.10 7.25 -16.33
CA LEU A 19 -7.00 5.84 -16.72
C LEU A 19 -7.18 5.69 -18.23
N THR A 20 -6.08 5.83 -18.96
CA THR A 20 -6.02 5.77 -20.42
C THR A 20 -5.20 4.58 -20.87
N GLY A 21 -5.20 4.27 -22.18
CA GLY A 21 -4.38 3.19 -22.73
C GLY A 21 -2.86 3.37 -22.53
N THR A 22 -2.40 4.59 -22.27
CA THR A 22 -0.99 4.93 -22.01
C THR A 22 -0.70 5.11 -20.52
N SER A 23 -1.71 5.03 -19.65
CA SER A 23 -1.52 5.18 -18.21
C SER A 23 -0.67 4.03 -17.66
N ARG A 24 0.29 4.38 -16.80
CA ARG A 24 1.20 3.45 -16.14
C ARG A 24 1.13 3.67 -14.64
N TYR A 25 0.59 2.71 -13.87
CA TYR A 25 0.50 2.81 -12.41
C TYR A 25 1.08 1.58 -11.73
N ALA A 26 1.94 1.79 -10.74
CA ALA A 26 2.36 0.77 -9.80
C ALA A 26 1.63 1.03 -8.48
N ILE A 27 0.80 0.08 -8.05
CA ILE A 27 -0.02 0.19 -6.85
C ILE A 27 0.50 -0.82 -5.83
N ILE A 28 1.12 -0.32 -4.76
CA ILE A 28 1.74 -1.14 -3.71
C ILE A 28 1.13 -0.75 -2.37
N SER A 29 0.85 -1.70 -1.49
CA SER A 29 0.30 -1.46 -0.16
C SER A 29 1.10 -2.18 0.92
N ASP A 30 0.79 -1.88 2.18
CA ASP A 30 1.20 -2.68 3.34
C ASP A 30 2.72 -2.95 3.33
N CYS A 31 3.47 -1.85 3.26
CA CYS A 31 4.93 -1.91 3.34
C CYS A 31 5.38 -2.11 4.77
N HIS A 32 4.73 -1.46 5.73
CA HIS A 32 5.07 -1.51 7.16
C HIS A 32 6.55 -1.21 7.44
N ARG A 33 7.11 -0.18 6.80
CA ARG A 33 8.47 0.30 7.08
C ARG A 33 8.61 0.68 8.56
N GLY A 34 9.58 0.09 9.25
CA GLY A 34 9.70 0.16 10.70
C GLY A 34 10.97 0.85 11.17
N ASP A 35 11.48 0.38 12.31
CA ASP A 35 12.66 0.91 12.99
C ASP A 35 13.93 0.10 12.70
N GLY A 36 13.95 -0.74 11.66
CA GLY A 36 15.10 -1.57 11.31
C GLY A 36 15.46 -2.62 12.37
N SER A 37 14.64 -2.80 13.41
CA SER A 37 14.82 -3.86 14.40
C SER A 37 14.38 -5.22 13.83
N SER A 38 14.57 -6.30 14.59
CA SER A 38 14.06 -7.62 14.19
C SER A 38 12.53 -7.69 14.05
N GLY A 39 11.80 -6.75 14.66
CA GLY A 39 10.35 -6.61 14.52
C GLY A 39 9.92 -5.83 13.28
N ASP A 40 10.88 -5.24 12.54
CA ASP A 40 10.62 -4.59 11.26
C ASP A 40 10.36 -5.65 10.18
N ASN A 41 9.10 -5.84 9.83
CA ASN A 41 8.69 -6.83 8.83
C ASN A 41 9.09 -6.43 7.41
N PHE A 42 9.22 -5.13 7.13
CA PHE A 42 9.65 -4.63 5.82
C PHE A 42 11.11 -4.96 5.54
N LEU A 43 11.95 -4.95 6.58
CA LEU A 43 13.41 -5.11 6.46
C LEU A 43 13.83 -6.34 5.63
N LYS A 44 13.08 -7.46 5.76
CA LYS A 44 13.35 -8.71 5.03
C LYS A 44 13.17 -8.59 3.52
N ASN A 45 12.31 -7.66 3.08
CA ASN A 45 11.96 -7.45 1.67
C ASN A 45 12.39 -6.08 1.15
N GLN A 46 13.09 -5.24 1.93
CA GLN A 46 13.49 -3.89 1.53
C GLN A 46 14.23 -3.86 0.18
N ASN A 47 15.19 -4.77 -0.05
CA ASN A 47 15.92 -4.83 -1.32
C ASN A 47 15.03 -5.23 -2.50
N LEU A 48 14.07 -6.11 -2.25
CA LEU A 48 13.11 -6.57 -3.25
C LEU A 48 12.15 -5.44 -3.64
N TYR A 49 11.62 -4.73 -2.63
CA TYR A 49 10.82 -3.53 -2.81
C TYR A 49 11.59 -2.44 -3.55
N PHE A 50 12.82 -2.14 -3.13
CA PHE A 50 13.65 -1.13 -3.79
C PHE A 50 13.91 -1.48 -5.26
N THR A 51 14.14 -2.76 -5.56
CA THR A 51 14.32 -3.25 -6.95
C THR A 51 13.05 -3.04 -7.77
N ALA A 52 11.88 -3.43 -7.23
CA ALA A 52 10.60 -3.24 -7.90
C ALA A 52 10.29 -1.75 -8.12
N LEU A 53 10.45 -0.92 -7.09
CA LEU A 53 10.19 0.51 -7.18
C LEU A 53 11.14 1.20 -8.18
N SER A 54 12.41 0.77 -8.23
CA SER A 54 13.38 1.28 -9.21
C SER A 54 12.98 0.90 -10.64
N TYR A 55 12.50 -0.33 -10.85
CA TYR A 55 11.94 -0.76 -12.13
C TYR A 55 10.79 0.16 -12.55
N TYR A 56 9.81 0.39 -11.68
CA TYR A 56 8.67 1.27 -11.99
C TYR A 56 9.09 2.70 -12.28
N PHE A 57 10.05 3.23 -11.52
CA PHE A 57 10.57 4.57 -11.74
C PHE A 57 11.14 4.72 -13.15
N ASN A 58 12.01 3.77 -13.54
CA ASN A 58 12.72 3.76 -14.81
C ASN A 58 11.82 3.50 -16.02
N HIS A 59 10.68 2.82 -15.83
CA HIS A 59 9.71 2.52 -16.89
C HIS A 59 8.54 3.52 -16.96
N GLY A 60 8.68 4.67 -16.28
CA GLY A 60 7.74 5.79 -16.41
C GLY A 60 6.41 5.62 -15.68
N PHE A 61 6.32 4.73 -14.69
CA PHE A 61 5.10 4.52 -13.92
C PHE A 61 4.82 5.65 -12.94
N SER A 62 3.56 5.97 -12.68
CA SER A 62 3.16 6.68 -11.47
C SER A 62 3.08 5.69 -10.31
N TYR A 63 3.66 6.04 -9.17
CA TYR A 63 3.64 5.24 -7.97
C TYR A 63 2.47 5.66 -7.06
N ILE A 64 1.61 4.69 -6.74
CA ILE A 64 0.52 4.83 -5.77
C ILE A 64 0.81 3.89 -4.59
N GLU A 65 1.09 4.45 -3.42
CA GLU A 65 1.18 3.69 -2.17
C GLU A 65 -0.17 3.65 -1.47
N LEU A 66 -0.80 2.48 -1.42
CA LEU A 66 -2.18 2.28 -1.00
C LEU A 66 -2.31 2.04 0.52
N GLY A 67 -1.69 2.90 1.33
CA GLY A 67 -1.76 2.88 2.79
C GLY A 67 -0.90 1.82 3.47
N ASP A 68 -0.76 1.96 4.78
CA ASP A 68 0.14 1.17 5.65
C ASP A 68 1.57 1.11 5.10
N GLY A 69 2.04 2.26 4.62
CA GLY A 69 3.41 2.40 4.14
C GLY A 69 4.42 2.29 5.29
N ASP A 70 4.09 2.93 6.42
CA ASP A 70 5.00 3.10 7.55
C ASP A 70 4.33 2.61 8.85
N GLU A 71 5.09 1.95 9.71
CA GLU A 71 4.59 1.28 10.91
C GLU A 71 4.51 2.24 12.11
N LEU A 72 3.62 3.25 12.03
CA LEU A 72 3.47 4.27 13.07
C LEU A 72 2.65 3.81 14.28
N TRP A 73 2.08 2.60 14.28
CA TRP A 73 1.48 2.05 15.48
C TRP A 73 2.52 1.61 16.48
N GLU A 74 3.62 1.02 16.01
CA GLU A 74 4.71 0.57 16.86
C GLU A 74 5.75 1.68 17.07
N ASN A 75 6.01 2.45 16.01
CA ASN A 75 7.04 3.48 15.99
C ASN A 75 6.47 4.88 16.24
N ARG A 76 7.18 5.71 17.00
CA ARG A 76 6.72 7.07 17.36
C ARG A 76 7.23 8.17 16.45
N ARG A 77 8.30 7.90 15.70
CA ARG A 77 9.09 8.91 14.99
C ARG A 77 9.21 8.53 13.52
N MET A 78 8.45 9.22 12.68
CA MET A 78 8.55 9.08 11.23
C MET A 78 9.96 9.40 10.72
N GLU A 79 10.65 10.35 11.38
CA GLU A 79 12.01 10.74 11.02
C GLU A 79 13.00 9.58 11.14
N GLN A 80 12.79 8.69 12.12
CA GLN A 80 13.61 7.48 12.30
C GLN A 80 13.36 6.47 11.18
N ILE A 81 12.09 6.25 10.80
CA ILE A 81 11.72 5.37 9.67
C ILE A 81 12.35 5.89 8.38
N ILE A 82 12.29 7.21 8.15
CA ILE A 82 12.90 7.87 7.00
C ILE A 82 14.42 7.66 6.98
N GLU A 83 15.09 7.82 8.12
CA GLU A 83 16.54 7.65 8.23
C GLU A 83 16.97 6.21 7.91
N ILE A 84 16.28 5.24 8.50
CA ILE A 84 16.59 3.80 8.38
C ILE A 84 16.34 3.30 6.96
N HIS A 85 15.27 3.75 6.32
CA HIS A 85 14.90 3.39 4.94
C HIS A 85 15.20 4.52 3.95
N SER A 86 16.24 5.31 4.21
CA SER A 86 16.57 6.53 3.45
C SER A 86 16.74 6.31 1.95
N ASN A 87 17.20 5.14 1.52
CA ASN A 87 17.28 4.78 0.09
C ASN A 87 15.90 4.69 -0.57
N VAL A 88 14.91 4.10 0.12
CA VAL A 88 13.54 4.01 -0.36
C VAL A 88 12.92 5.40 -0.45
N PHE A 89 13.04 6.21 0.61
CA PHE A 89 12.50 7.57 0.61
C PHE A 89 13.19 8.47 -0.42
N TRP A 90 14.48 8.32 -0.66
CA TRP A 90 15.18 8.99 -1.75
C TRP A 90 14.54 8.65 -3.10
N LEU A 91 14.27 7.37 -3.38
CA LEU A 91 13.64 6.96 -4.63
C LEU A 91 12.20 7.51 -4.75
N MET A 92 11.44 7.48 -3.66
CA MET A 92 10.11 8.11 -3.61
C MET A 92 10.18 9.62 -3.85
N ALA A 93 11.19 10.32 -3.32
CA ALA A 93 11.42 11.74 -3.58
C ALA A 93 11.55 12.01 -5.09
N ARG A 94 12.20 11.11 -5.84
CA ARG A 94 12.31 11.23 -7.30
C ARG A 94 10.96 11.07 -8.01
N PHE A 95 10.07 10.19 -7.54
CA PHE A 95 8.70 10.14 -8.06
C PHE A 95 7.95 11.45 -7.75
N TYR A 96 8.11 11.96 -6.53
CA TYR A 96 7.48 13.20 -6.08
C TYR A 96 7.92 14.41 -6.93
N GLU A 97 9.22 14.58 -7.16
CA GLU A 97 9.80 15.63 -8.01
C GLU A 97 9.24 15.62 -9.45
N GLN A 98 8.82 14.45 -9.93
CA GLN A 98 8.25 14.29 -11.27
C GLN A 98 6.71 14.33 -11.29
N GLY A 99 6.06 14.61 -10.16
CA GLY A 99 4.60 14.59 -10.05
C GLY A 99 3.99 13.20 -10.25
N ARG A 100 4.77 12.14 -9.97
CA ARG A 100 4.40 10.73 -10.18
C ARG A 100 4.23 9.96 -8.85
N LEU A 101 4.10 10.64 -7.71
CA LEU A 101 3.93 10.02 -6.40
C LEU A 101 2.56 10.36 -5.80
N TYR A 102 1.84 9.33 -5.38
CA TYR A 102 0.58 9.46 -4.65
C TYR A 102 0.59 8.52 -3.45
N LEU A 103 0.45 9.06 -2.23
CA LEU A 103 0.46 8.26 -1.01
C LEU A 103 -0.91 8.32 -0.34
N LEU A 104 -1.44 7.16 0.02
CA LEU A 104 -2.60 7.04 0.89
C LEU A 104 -2.15 6.70 2.32
N TYR A 105 -3.02 6.99 3.29
CA TYR A 105 -2.87 6.46 4.64
C TYR A 105 -3.74 5.22 4.85
N GLY A 106 -3.24 4.30 5.66
CA GLY A 106 -3.94 3.13 6.14
C GLY A 106 -4.18 3.22 7.66
N ASN A 107 -4.49 2.09 8.28
CA ASN A 107 -4.74 2.08 9.72
C ASN A 107 -3.47 2.25 10.55
N HIS A 108 -2.32 1.74 10.09
CA HIS A 108 -1.05 1.80 10.82
C HIS A 108 -0.42 3.20 10.83
N ASP A 109 -0.85 4.08 9.93
CA ASP A 109 -0.32 5.43 9.75
C ASP A 109 -1.39 6.52 9.63
N MET A 110 -2.52 6.32 10.32
CA MET A 110 -3.67 7.26 10.39
C MET A 110 -3.28 8.70 10.79
N GLU A 111 -2.15 8.92 11.44
CA GLU A 111 -1.62 10.25 11.73
C GLU A 111 -1.42 11.09 10.45
N LYS A 112 -1.15 10.42 9.32
CA LYS A 112 -0.97 11.03 8.00
C LYS A 112 -2.23 11.68 7.42
N HIS A 113 -3.42 11.39 7.95
CA HIS A 113 -4.66 12.04 7.48
C HIS A 113 -4.63 13.57 7.66
N SER A 114 -3.79 14.09 8.57
CA SER A 114 -3.61 15.52 8.73
C SER A 114 -2.95 16.11 7.48
N CYS A 115 -3.59 17.11 6.88
CA CYS A 115 -3.07 17.81 5.70
C CYS A 115 -1.72 18.52 5.92
N HIS A 116 -1.24 18.62 7.17
CA HIS A 116 0.07 19.19 7.49
C HIS A 116 1.09 18.12 7.91
N TYR A 117 0.73 16.84 7.85
CA TYR A 117 1.64 15.77 8.24
C TYR A 117 2.86 15.73 7.32
N GLY A 118 2.67 15.75 6.00
CA GLY A 118 3.75 15.75 5.01
C GLY A 118 4.74 16.89 5.23
N SER A 119 4.25 18.13 5.33
CA SER A 119 5.09 19.31 5.54
C SER A 119 5.79 19.37 6.91
N LYS A 120 5.25 18.70 7.94
CA LYS A 120 5.86 18.68 9.28
C LYS A 120 6.81 17.51 9.53
N LYS A 121 6.49 16.34 8.97
CA LYS A 121 7.14 15.07 9.30
C LYS A 121 7.91 14.44 8.14
N CYS A 122 7.59 14.84 6.92
CA CYS A 122 8.18 14.29 5.70
C CYS A 122 8.71 15.38 4.76
N ALA A 123 8.99 16.59 5.25
CA ALA A 123 9.43 17.69 4.38
C ALA A 123 10.87 17.53 3.87
N SER A 124 11.73 16.86 4.63
CA SER A 124 13.13 16.67 4.28
C SER A 124 13.69 15.37 4.84
N PHE A 125 14.80 14.93 4.29
CA PHE A 125 15.56 13.77 4.75
C PHE A 125 17.06 14.02 4.59
N PHE A 126 17.87 13.29 5.34
CA PHE A 126 19.31 13.29 5.14
C PHE A 126 19.66 12.33 4.00
N CYS A 127 20.15 12.87 2.88
CA CYS A 127 20.62 12.06 1.76
C CYS A 127 22.05 11.63 2.03
N THR A 128 22.25 10.33 2.21
CA THR A 128 23.56 9.71 2.47
C THR A 128 24.51 9.87 1.28
N ASP A 129 24.02 9.81 0.05
CA ASP A 129 24.87 9.94 -1.15
C ASP A 129 25.47 11.34 -1.28
N SER A 130 24.66 12.39 -1.05
CA SER A 130 25.11 13.77 -1.14
C SER A 130 25.56 14.37 0.19
N GLN A 131 25.49 13.60 1.28
CA GLN A 131 25.85 14.00 2.65
C GLN A 131 25.19 15.32 3.08
N CYS A 132 23.92 15.54 2.69
CA CYS A 132 23.21 16.77 3.01
C CYS A 132 21.69 16.55 3.15
N ILE A 133 21.02 17.49 3.82
CA ILE A 133 19.56 17.50 3.93
C ILE A 133 18.97 17.90 2.58
N ARG A 134 18.02 17.10 2.08
CA ARG A 134 17.28 17.36 0.84
C ARG A 134 15.78 17.40 1.10
N PRO A 135 15.00 18.14 0.29
CA PRO A 135 13.54 18.03 0.30
C PRO A 135 13.12 16.58 0.07
N LEU A 136 12.11 16.14 0.82
CA LEU A 136 11.46 14.85 0.63
C LEU A 136 10.09 15.10 0.00
N PHE A 137 9.11 15.51 0.80
CA PHE A 137 7.73 15.74 0.39
C PHE A 137 7.15 17.05 0.98
N PRO A 138 7.72 18.24 0.68
CA PRO A 138 7.36 19.50 1.34
C PRO A 138 5.86 19.83 1.31
N ASP A 139 5.18 19.55 0.19
CA ASP A 139 3.75 19.89 -0.01
C ASP A 139 2.85 18.66 -0.20
N LEU A 140 3.33 17.48 0.18
CA LEU A 140 2.57 16.25 -0.05
C LEU A 140 1.39 16.13 0.92
N VAL A 141 0.24 15.81 0.33
CA VAL A 141 -0.98 15.46 1.04
C VAL A 141 -1.17 13.95 0.92
N PHE A 142 -1.44 13.28 2.05
CA PHE A 142 -1.85 11.89 2.04
C PHE A 142 -3.35 11.79 1.81
N HIS A 143 -3.76 10.88 0.93
CA HIS A 143 -5.17 10.71 0.55
C HIS A 143 -5.82 9.54 1.29
N GLU A 144 -7.14 9.58 1.49
CA GLU A 144 -7.90 8.43 2.00
C GLU A 144 -8.29 7.45 0.88
N GLY A 145 -8.48 7.99 -0.32
CA GLY A 145 -8.80 7.25 -1.53
C GLY A 145 -8.36 8.00 -2.77
N ILE A 146 -8.27 7.29 -3.88
CA ILE A 146 -7.97 7.79 -5.22
C ILE A 146 -8.94 7.13 -6.20
N ILE A 147 -9.33 7.85 -7.25
CA ILE A 147 -10.12 7.29 -8.34
C ILE A 147 -9.29 7.33 -9.62
N LEU A 148 -9.05 6.18 -10.26
CA LEU A 148 -8.47 6.14 -11.60
C LEU A 148 -9.62 6.08 -12.59
N GLN A 149 -9.82 7.12 -13.39
CA GLN A 149 -10.99 7.22 -14.26
C GLN A 149 -10.60 7.40 -15.74
N ASN A 150 -11.25 6.64 -16.61
CA ASN A 150 -11.14 6.82 -18.04
C ASN A 150 -11.99 8.03 -18.46
N PRO A 151 -11.38 9.11 -18.98
CA PRO A 151 -12.12 10.32 -19.32
C PRO A 151 -13.10 10.14 -20.49
N SER A 152 -12.87 9.14 -21.35
CA SER A 152 -13.70 8.87 -22.53
C SER A 152 -14.90 7.98 -22.22
N THR A 153 -14.73 6.98 -21.33
CA THR A 153 -15.80 6.01 -21.02
C THR A 153 -16.47 6.23 -19.66
N GLY A 154 -15.86 7.02 -18.77
CA GLY A 154 -16.32 7.22 -17.40
C GLY A 154 -15.97 6.07 -16.44
N ASN A 155 -15.51 4.93 -16.96
CA ASN A 155 -15.12 3.75 -16.17
C ASN A 155 -14.04 4.09 -15.14
N SER A 156 -14.21 3.61 -13.91
CA SER A 156 -13.34 3.99 -12.80
C SER A 156 -12.91 2.83 -11.90
N LEU A 157 -11.63 2.84 -11.51
CA LEU A 157 -11.10 2.02 -10.43
C LEU A 157 -11.05 2.88 -9.16
N HIS A 158 -11.61 2.37 -8.07
CA HIS A 158 -11.65 3.04 -6.78
C HIS A 158 -10.61 2.43 -5.85
N LEU A 159 -9.64 3.23 -5.45
CA LEU A 159 -8.48 2.81 -4.68
C LEU A 159 -8.60 3.36 -3.25
N THR A 160 -8.60 2.50 -2.25
CA THR A 160 -8.46 2.89 -0.84
C THR A 160 -7.74 1.79 -0.07
N HIS A 161 -7.19 2.09 1.11
CA HIS A 161 -6.42 1.09 1.85
C HIS A 161 -7.25 -0.15 2.24
N GLY A 162 -8.50 0.04 2.69
CA GLY A 162 -9.47 -1.03 2.99
C GLY A 162 -9.81 -1.19 4.48
N HIS A 163 -9.04 -0.56 5.37
CA HIS A 163 -9.31 -0.55 6.82
C HIS A 163 -10.69 0.04 7.17
N GLN A 164 -11.29 0.85 6.30
CA GLN A 164 -12.62 1.44 6.46
C GLN A 164 -13.73 0.37 6.64
N ALA A 165 -13.49 -0.86 6.16
CA ALA A 165 -14.39 -2.00 6.35
C ALA A 165 -14.33 -2.63 7.77
N ASP A 166 -13.32 -2.28 8.57
CA ASP A 166 -13.15 -2.71 9.96
C ASP A 166 -13.33 -1.53 10.93
N LEU A 167 -14.26 -1.68 11.88
CA LEU A 167 -14.56 -0.63 12.87
C LEU A 167 -13.37 -0.34 13.80
N LEU A 168 -12.65 -1.38 14.24
CA LEU A 168 -11.54 -1.22 15.17
C LEU A 168 -10.39 -0.49 14.50
N ASN A 169 -10.06 -0.90 13.27
CA ASN A 169 -8.96 -0.31 12.52
C ASN A 169 -9.31 1.05 11.89
N SER A 170 -10.60 1.40 11.76
CA SER A 170 -11.01 2.72 11.27
C SER A 170 -11.31 3.73 12.36
N SER A 171 -12.28 3.43 13.24
CA SER A 171 -12.86 4.43 14.15
C SER A 171 -12.28 4.33 15.56
N LEU A 172 -11.71 3.18 15.92
CA LEU A 172 -11.08 2.94 17.22
C LEU A 172 -9.58 2.66 17.07
N TRP A 173 -8.95 3.18 16.02
CA TRP A 173 -7.55 2.91 15.69
C TRP A 173 -6.60 3.32 16.83
N LEU A 174 -6.95 4.35 17.62
CA LEU A 174 -6.19 4.74 18.82
C LEU A 174 -6.14 3.64 19.88
N LEU A 175 -7.23 2.87 20.03
CA LEU A 175 -7.30 1.73 20.94
C LEU A 175 -6.50 0.55 20.38
N SER A 176 -6.65 0.24 19.09
CA SER A 176 -5.84 -0.79 18.42
C SER A 176 -4.34 -0.50 18.56
N ARG A 177 -3.93 0.74 18.26
CA ARG A 177 -2.56 1.22 18.42
C ARG A 177 -2.08 1.09 19.86
N PHE A 178 -2.91 1.46 20.85
CA PHE A 178 -2.55 1.33 22.26
C PHE A 178 -2.24 -0.13 22.62
N LEU A 179 -3.10 -1.07 22.20
CA LEU A 179 -2.91 -2.49 22.47
C LEU A 179 -1.64 -3.02 21.79
N VAL A 180 -1.43 -2.72 20.52
CA VAL A 180 -0.22 -3.14 19.78
C VAL A 180 1.04 -2.60 20.47
N ARG A 181 1.08 -1.29 20.75
CA ARG A 181 2.27 -0.61 21.26
C ARG A 181 2.64 -1.00 22.68
N TYR A 182 1.66 -1.11 23.58
CA TYR A 182 1.94 -1.23 25.03
C TYR A 182 1.65 -2.61 25.59
N LEU A 183 0.92 -3.45 24.87
CA LEU A 183 0.66 -4.83 25.29
C LEU A 183 1.40 -5.83 24.40
N TRP A 184 1.20 -5.79 23.09
CA TRP A 184 1.72 -6.84 22.20
C TRP A 184 3.21 -6.74 21.91
N ARG A 185 3.71 -5.58 21.47
CA ARG A 185 5.15 -5.37 21.19
C ARG A 185 6.06 -5.78 22.37
N PRO A 186 5.75 -5.40 23.63
CA PRO A 186 6.52 -5.87 24.77
C PRO A 186 6.46 -7.39 24.96
N VAL A 187 5.28 -8.01 24.79
CA VAL A 187 5.08 -9.45 24.96
C VAL A 187 5.84 -10.26 23.88
N GLU A 188 5.84 -9.80 22.64
CA GLU A 188 6.63 -10.39 21.55
C GLU A 188 8.13 -10.33 21.82
N HIS A 189 8.62 -9.24 22.42
CA HIS A 189 10.02 -9.10 22.81
C HIS A 189 10.45 -10.17 23.84
N PHE A 190 9.52 -10.65 24.67
CA PHE A 190 9.76 -11.74 25.61
C PHE A 190 9.54 -13.15 25.00
N GLY A 191 9.43 -13.25 23.68
CA GLY A 191 9.40 -14.53 22.94
C GLY A 191 8.02 -15.20 22.89
N VAL A 192 6.96 -14.52 23.32
CA VAL A 192 5.59 -15.00 23.15
C VAL A 192 5.11 -14.61 21.76
N LEU A 193 4.83 -15.61 20.93
CA LEU A 193 4.21 -15.41 19.62
C LEU A 193 2.82 -14.78 19.83
N ASP A 194 2.50 -13.76 19.04
CA ASP A 194 1.22 -13.04 19.11
C ASP A 194 0.03 -14.02 19.21
N PRO A 195 -0.77 -13.99 20.29
CA PRO A 195 -1.90 -14.89 20.51
C PRO A 195 -3.12 -14.58 19.63
N THR A 196 -3.06 -13.58 18.74
CA THR A 196 -3.99 -13.45 17.61
C THR A 196 -3.72 -14.58 16.59
N SER A 197 -4.14 -15.79 16.94
CA SER A 197 -3.89 -16.99 16.15
C SER A 197 -4.19 -16.78 14.67
N ALA A 198 -3.37 -17.37 13.80
CA ALA A 198 -3.56 -17.32 12.36
C ALA A 198 -5.04 -17.57 11.98
N ALA A 199 -5.69 -18.58 12.57
CA ALA A 199 -7.11 -18.86 12.33
C ALA A 199 -8.08 -17.71 12.67
N LYS A 200 -7.90 -17.00 13.80
CA LYS A 200 -8.73 -15.84 14.16
C LYS A 200 -8.43 -14.61 13.28
N ASN A 201 -7.18 -14.44 12.87
CA ASN A 201 -6.82 -13.40 11.89
C ASN A 201 -7.39 -13.73 10.49
N TYR A 202 -7.48 -15.01 10.13
CA TYR A 202 -8.05 -15.43 8.86
C TYR A 202 -9.56 -15.16 8.79
N SER A 203 -10.32 -15.42 9.85
CA SER A 203 -11.76 -15.17 9.90
C SER A 203 -12.09 -13.67 9.89
N ARG A 204 -11.29 -12.85 10.59
CA ARG A 204 -11.41 -11.38 10.53
C ARG A 204 -11.14 -10.85 9.12
N LYS A 205 -10.03 -11.28 8.49
CA LYS A 205 -9.69 -10.89 7.11
C LYS A 205 -10.79 -11.29 6.12
N ASP A 206 -11.34 -12.51 6.26
CA ASP A 206 -12.46 -12.99 5.44
C ASP A 206 -13.72 -12.12 5.62
N HIS A 207 -14.04 -11.71 6.85
CA HIS A 207 -15.17 -10.83 7.12
C HIS A 207 -14.99 -9.43 6.52
N THR A 208 -13.77 -8.88 6.60
CA THR A 208 -13.40 -7.61 5.98
C THR A 208 -13.52 -7.69 4.45
N GLU A 209 -12.97 -8.74 3.83
CA GLU A 209 -13.06 -8.97 2.37
C GLU A 209 -14.50 -9.13 1.90
N LYS A 210 -15.35 -9.81 2.68
CA LYS A 210 -16.80 -9.90 2.41
C LYS A 210 -17.49 -8.55 2.43
N ARG A 211 -17.18 -7.68 3.40
CA ARG A 211 -17.72 -6.32 3.48
C ARG A 211 -17.26 -5.44 2.31
N LEU A 212 -15.97 -5.51 1.96
CA LEU A 212 -15.40 -4.78 0.82
C LEU A 212 -16.05 -5.24 -0.49
N SER A 213 -16.15 -6.56 -0.70
CA SER A 213 -16.82 -7.14 -1.87
C SER A 213 -18.30 -6.76 -1.93
N HIS A 214 -19.00 -6.76 -0.79
CA HIS A 214 -20.39 -6.37 -0.71
C HIS A 214 -20.59 -4.88 -1.04
N TYR A 215 -19.75 -3.99 -0.50
CA TYR A 215 -19.76 -2.56 -0.82
C TYR A 215 -19.52 -2.33 -2.32
N ALA A 216 -18.50 -2.97 -2.89
CA ALA A 216 -18.16 -2.80 -4.30
C ALA A 216 -19.28 -3.26 -5.23
N LYS A 217 -19.90 -4.42 -4.95
CA LYS A 217 -21.05 -4.93 -5.69
C LYS A 217 -22.28 -4.02 -5.56
N ALA A 218 -22.59 -3.56 -4.34
CA ALA A 218 -23.76 -2.71 -4.10
C ALA A 218 -23.66 -1.33 -4.76
N ASN A 219 -22.45 -0.82 -4.98
CA ASN A 219 -22.20 0.46 -5.64
C ASN A 219 -21.74 0.31 -7.11
N HIS A 220 -21.75 -0.91 -7.66
CA HIS A 220 -21.33 -1.21 -9.03
C HIS A 220 -19.95 -0.63 -9.40
N LEU A 221 -18.98 -0.71 -8.49
CA LEU A 221 -17.63 -0.19 -8.69
C LEU A 221 -16.56 -1.28 -8.59
N CYS A 222 -15.42 -1.04 -9.23
CA CYS A 222 -14.23 -1.86 -9.07
C CYS A 222 -13.38 -1.29 -7.93
N LEU A 223 -13.28 -2.02 -6.82
CA LEU A 223 -12.58 -1.62 -5.61
C LEU A 223 -11.21 -2.31 -5.52
N ILE A 224 -10.15 -1.53 -5.39
CA ILE A 224 -8.77 -1.99 -5.15
C ILE A 224 -8.35 -1.63 -3.73
N THR A 225 -7.88 -2.64 -2.97
CA THR A 225 -7.40 -2.46 -1.59
C THR A 225 -6.04 -3.13 -1.30
N GLY A 226 -5.54 -2.91 -0.09
CA GLY A 226 -4.47 -3.67 0.55
C GLY A 226 -5.01 -4.35 1.82
N HIS A 227 -4.51 -3.97 2.98
CA HIS A 227 -5.00 -4.19 4.35
C HIS A 227 -5.11 -5.65 4.81
N THR A 228 -5.73 -6.54 4.04
CA THR A 228 -5.83 -7.97 4.39
C THR A 228 -4.59 -8.76 4.00
N HIS A 229 -3.69 -8.17 3.21
CA HIS A 229 -2.46 -8.77 2.69
C HIS A 229 -2.69 -9.98 1.79
N ARG A 230 -3.91 -10.19 1.28
CA ARG A 230 -4.24 -11.34 0.44
C ARG A 230 -4.30 -10.91 -1.02
N PRO A 231 -3.22 -11.04 -1.79
CA PRO A 231 -3.21 -10.61 -3.18
C PRO A 231 -4.30 -11.33 -3.96
N ARG A 232 -5.16 -10.56 -4.62
CA ARG A 232 -6.33 -11.08 -5.33
C ARG A 232 -6.62 -10.25 -6.56
N LEU A 233 -6.59 -10.90 -7.72
CA LEU A 233 -7.13 -10.37 -8.97
C LEU A 233 -7.83 -11.53 -9.66
N ASP A 234 -9.16 -11.52 -9.62
CA ASP A 234 -10.00 -12.56 -10.21
C ASP A 234 -10.80 -11.95 -11.37
N PRO A 235 -10.45 -12.24 -12.64
CA PRO A 235 -11.16 -11.72 -13.79
C PRO A 235 -12.66 -12.08 -13.81
N ALA A 236 -13.06 -13.17 -13.13
CA ALA A 236 -14.47 -13.55 -13.01
C ALA A 236 -15.22 -12.76 -11.92
N SER A 237 -14.53 -12.05 -11.04
CA SER A 237 -15.11 -11.26 -9.96
C SER A 237 -14.44 -9.88 -9.85
N PRO A 238 -14.66 -8.98 -10.83
CA PRO A 238 -13.89 -7.75 -10.99
C PRO A 238 -14.19 -6.67 -9.94
N PHE A 239 -15.21 -6.87 -9.09
CA PHE A 239 -15.63 -5.87 -8.11
C PHE A 239 -14.62 -5.65 -6.98
N TYR A 240 -13.84 -6.67 -6.61
CA TYR A 240 -12.93 -6.58 -5.48
C TYR A 240 -11.56 -7.18 -5.80
N ILE A 241 -10.55 -6.32 -5.69
CA ILE A 241 -9.17 -6.59 -6.04
C ILE A 241 -8.30 -6.19 -4.85
N ASN A 242 -7.23 -6.94 -4.62
CA ASN A 242 -6.31 -6.70 -3.52
C ASN A 242 -4.86 -6.80 -4.02
N SER A 243 -4.05 -5.77 -3.72
CA SER A 243 -2.64 -5.70 -4.13
C SER A 243 -1.70 -6.59 -3.30
N GLY A 244 -2.16 -7.07 -2.15
CA GLY A 244 -1.41 -7.93 -1.24
C GLY A 244 -0.56 -7.13 -0.26
N SER A 245 0.75 -7.40 -0.17
CA SER A 245 1.63 -6.68 0.76
C SER A 245 3.11 -6.82 0.41
N CYS A 246 3.96 -6.03 1.08
CA CYS A 246 5.41 -6.15 0.99
C CYS A 246 6.06 -6.95 2.12
N VAL A 247 5.26 -7.57 2.98
CA VAL A 247 5.75 -8.27 4.20
C VAL A 247 5.62 -9.79 4.11
N HIS A 248 5.20 -10.32 2.95
CA HIS A 248 5.17 -11.78 2.75
C HIS A 248 6.58 -12.38 2.77
N PRO A 249 6.77 -13.59 3.33
CA PRO A 249 8.09 -14.22 3.32
C PRO A 249 8.65 -14.41 1.90
N ARG A 250 9.77 -13.72 1.62
CA ARG A 250 10.55 -13.82 0.36
C ARG A 250 9.86 -13.27 -0.90
N CYS A 251 8.74 -12.58 -0.77
CA CYS A 251 8.11 -11.91 -1.90
C CYS A 251 7.36 -10.65 -1.51
N ILE A 252 7.18 -9.77 -2.47
CA ILE A 252 6.20 -8.69 -2.40
C ILE A 252 5.22 -8.83 -3.54
N THR A 253 4.01 -8.34 -3.35
CA THR A 253 3.02 -8.27 -4.41
C THR A 253 2.53 -6.85 -4.61
N CYS A 254 2.11 -6.56 -5.83
CA CYS A 254 1.58 -5.26 -6.21
C CYS A 254 0.68 -5.39 -7.44
N LEU A 255 -0.06 -4.33 -7.75
CA LEU A 255 -0.80 -4.25 -9.01
C LEU A 255 -0.08 -3.32 -9.97
N GLU A 256 -0.07 -3.70 -11.23
CA GLU A 256 0.42 -2.88 -12.32
C GLU A 256 -0.71 -2.58 -13.29
N ILE A 257 -0.81 -1.31 -13.68
CA ILE A 257 -1.60 -0.88 -14.82
C ILE A 257 -0.64 -0.44 -15.90
N GLU A 258 -0.70 -1.06 -17.07
CA GLU A 258 0.13 -0.74 -18.23
C GLU A 258 -0.57 -1.25 -19.49
N ASP A 259 -0.51 -0.48 -20.59
CA ASP A 259 -1.01 -0.86 -21.91
C ASP A 259 -2.45 -1.39 -21.90
N GLY A 260 -3.32 -0.76 -21.11
CA GLY A 260 -4.74 -1.12 -20.98
C GLY A 260 -5.00 -2.39 -20.15
N ARG A 261 -4.00 -2.93 -19.45
CA ARG A 261 -4.12 -4.13 -18.62
C ARG A 261 -3.93 -3.83 -17.16
N LEU A 262 -4.65 -4.57 -16.30
CA LEU A 262 -4.40 -4.65 -14.87
C LEU A 262 -3.79 -6.02 -14.56
N SER A 263 -2.62 -6.03 -13.93
CA SER A 263 -1.89 -7.26 -13.59
C SER A 263 -1.53 -7.31 -12.12
N LEU A 264 -1.74 -8.47 -11.49
CA LEU A 264 -1.23 -8.76 -10.15
C LEU A 264 0.15 -9.38 -10.29
N ILE A 265 1.14 -8.71 -9.72
CA ILE A 265 2.55 -9.01 -9.90
C ILE A 265 3.14 -9.48 -8.60
N LYS A 266 3.99 -10.49 -8.69
CA LYS A 266 4.85 -10.95 -7.61
C LYS A 266 6.29 -10.70 -7.98
N TRP A 267 6.98 -9.99 -7.10
CA TRP A 267 8.42 -9.92 -7.08
C TRP A 267 8.94 -10.92 -6.06
N SER A 268 9.94 -11.71 -6.41
CA SER A 268 10.56 -12.67 -5.49
C SER A 268 12.03 -12.88 -5.77
N VAL A 269 12.78 -13.36 -4.77
CA VAL A 269 14.15 -13.84 -4.98
C VAL A 269 14.10 -15.28 -5.48
N ASN A 270 14.80 -15.56 -6.57
CA ASN A 270 14.94 -16.89 -7.16
C ASN A 270 16.44 -17.22 -7.38
N VAL A 271 16.73 -18.48 -7.70
CA VAL A 271 18.09 -19.04 -7.77
C VAL A 271 18.30 -19.63 -9.16
N LYS A 272 19.37 -19.23 -9.85
CA LYS A 272 19.80 -19.85 -11.12
C LYS A 272 20.48 -21.21 -10.86
N GLU A 273 20.65 -22.01 -11.91
CA GLU A 273 21.39 -23.29 -11.82
C GLU A 273 22.82 -23.12 -11.29
N ASP A 274 23.47 -21.99 -11.60
CA ASP A 274 24.81 -21.64 -11.11
C ASP A 274 24.85 -21.17 -9.64
N ARG A 275 23.70 -21.16 -8.96
CA ARG A 275 23.47 -20.71 -7.58
C ARG A 275 23.47 -19.19 -7.38
N THR A 276 23.46 -18.40 -8.45
CA THR A 276 23.29 -16.94 -8.37
C THR A 276 21.86 -16.57 -7.96
N LEU A 277 21.72 -15.71 -6.96
CA LEU A 277 20.44 -15.11 -6.57
C LEU A 277 20.05 -13.99 -7.54
N PHE A 278 18.78 -13.94 -7.94
CA PHE A 278 18.25 -12.86 -8.76
C PHE A 278 16.82 -12.49 -8.33
N VAL A 279 16.41 -11.28 -8.68
CA VAL A 279 15.04 -10.81 -8.48
C VAL A 279 14.22 -11.13 -9.72
N GLU A 280 13.12 -11.84 -9.52
CA GLU A 280 12.18 -12.23 -10.57
C GLU A 280 10.87 -11.44 -10.43
N ARG A 281 10.38 -10.90 -11.55
CA ARG A 281 9.04 -10.33 -11.71
C ARG A 281 8.15 -11.36 -12.41
N SER A 282 7.08 -11.79 -11.76
CA SER A 282 6.13 -12.78 -12.29
C SER A 282 4.69 -12.25 -12.27
N ILE A 283 3.93 -12.55 -13.30
CA ILE A 283 2.49 -12.21 -13.38
C ILE A 283 1.72 -13.36 -12.73
N LEU A 284 1.00 -13.07 -11.65
CA LEU A 284 0.14 -14.05 -10.97
C LEU A 284 -1.24 -14.14 -11.61
N SER A 285 -1.78 -13.00 -12.05
CA SER A 285 -3.08 -12.88 -12.70
C SER A 285 -3.10 -11.58 -13.50
N SER A 286 -3.90 -11.51 -14.56
CA SER A 286 -4.05 -10.30 -15.38
C SER A 286 -5.42 -10.27 -16.05
N CYS A 287 -5.96 -9.07 -16.25
CA CYS A 287 -7.15 -8.85 -17.06
C CYS A 287 -7.06 -7.54 -17.85
N ASP A 288 -7.81 -7.46 -18.94
CA ASP A 288 -7.90 -6.25 -19.74
C ASP A 288 -8.86 -5.27 -19.05
N LEU A 289 -8.45 -4.01 -18.88
CA LEU A 289 -9.28 -2.99 -18.23
C LEU A 289 -10.63 -2.79 -18.93
N PHE A 290 -10.68 -2.99 -20.25
CA PHE A 290 -11.92 -2.93 -21.02
C PHE A 290 -12.92 -4.05 -20.69
N THR A 291 -12.47 -5.14 -20.06
CA THR A 291 -13.32 -6.26 -19.65
C THR A 291 -13.74 -6.19 -18.17
N LEU A 292 -13.05 -5.37 -17.37
CA LEU A 292 -13.35 -5.18 -15.94
C LEU A 292 -14.65 -4.41 -15.70
N PHE A 293 -15.10 -3.62 -16.69
CA PHE A 293 -16.32 -2.83 -16.63
C PHE A 293 -17.39 -3.47 -17.52
N PRO A 294 -18.28 -4.32 -16.97
CA PRO A 294 -19.46 -4.73 -17.72
C PRO A 294 -20.31 -3.48 -18.02
N LEU A 295 -20.75 -3.38 -19.28
CA LEU A 295 -21.71 -2.38 -19.75
C LEU A 295 -23.01 -2.41 -18.93
#